data_AF-A0A6P6W7C2-F1
#
_entry.id   AF-A0A6P6W7C2-F1
#
_cell.length_a   1.000
_cell.length_b   1.000
_cell.length_c   1.000
_cell.angle_alpha   90.00
_cell.angle_beta   90.00
_cell.angle_gamma   90.00
#
_symmetry.space_group_name_H-M   'P 1'
#
loop_
_entity.id
_entity.type
_entity.pdbx_description
1 polymer ?
#
loop_
_entity_poly.entity_id
_entity_poly.type
_entity_poly.pdbx_seq_one_letter_code
_entity_poly.pdbx_strand_id
1 'polypeptide(L)'
;MGEVLRKYDKVHGSINNLKCQNVQLEDLKNPCLCELMAWHINVKEKKNKTTIPGLLDDCKLQISEGRFSISASLSNSRVLDVDLTCSICLEALFDPVSLTCSHMFCYMCACSAGSVSTIDGIKAADSKSKCPLCRKNGVFSGAMRMSQLSILLRRKLPEYWDERRQKERKARLEEAKEYWQLQCRAFVGID
;
A
#
# COMPACT_ATOMS: atom_id res chain seq x y z
N MET A 1 -21.79 -30.87 0.85
CA MET A 1 -20.76 -29.92 1.35
C MET A 1 -19.64 -30.57 2.18
N GLY A 2 -19.56 -31.90 2.35
CA GLY A 2 -18.57 -32.52 3.25
C GLY A 2 -17.30 -33.08 2.58
N GLU A 3 -17.35 -33.39 1.29
CA GLU A 3 -16.21 -34.06 0.61
C GLU A 3 -15.15 -33.09 0.08
N VAL A 4 -15.53 -31.85 -0.19
CA VAL A 4 -14.62 -30.79 -0.64
C VAL A 4 -13.71 -30.33 0.50
N LEU A 5 -14.27 -30.16 1.70
CA LEU A 5 -13.50 -29.79 2.90
C LEU A 5 -12.49 -30.88 3.29
N ARG A 6 -12.87 -32.16 3.18
CA ARG A 6 -11.97 -33.29 3.51
C ARG A 6 -10.79 -33.43 2.55
N LYS A 7 -10.92 -32.99 1.29
CA LYS A 7 -9.79 -32.91 0.34
C LYS A 7 -8.88 -31.72 0.67
N TYR A 8 -9.45 -30.60 1.12
CA TYR A 8 -8.71 -29.40 1.49
C TYR A 8 -7.83 -29.63 2.74
N ASP A 9 -8.37 -30.29 3.76
CA ASP A 9 -7.65 -30.63 4.99
C ASP A 9 -6.48 -31.61 4.76
N LYS A 10 -6.59 -32.47 3.74
CA LYS A 10 -5.55 -33.44 3.39
C LYS A 10 -4.38 -32.81 2.63
N VAL A 11 -4.60 -31.69 1.96
CA VAL A 11 -3.58 -30.94 1.20
C VAL A 11 -2.95 -29.83 2.05
N HIS A 12 -3.71 -29.22 2.96
CA HIS A 12 -3.27 -28.03 3.70
C HIS A 12 -3.02 -28.22 5.20
N GLY A 13 -3.28 -29.43 5.73
CA GLY A 13 -3.12 -29.68 7.16
C GLY A 13 -4.19 -28.96 7.99
N SER A 14 -4.60 -29.58 9.09
CA SER A 14 -5.65 -29.05 9.97
C SER A 14 -5.33 -27.61 10.41
N ILE A 15 -6.28 -26.69 10.15
CA ILE A 15 -6.24 -25.27 10.54
C ILE A 15 -6.04 -25.07 12.06
N ASN A 16 -6.24 -26.12 12.86
CA ASN A 16 -6.14 -26.08 14.31
C ASN A 16 -4.71 -26.13 14.88
N ASN A 17 -3.66 -26.20 14.06
CA ASN A 17 -2.27 -26.31 14.54
C ASN A 17 -1.32 -25.19 14.08
N LEU A 18 -1.83 -24.02 13.70
CA LEU A 18 -0.98 -22.82 13.58
C LEU A 18 -0.60 -22.28 14.97
N LYS A 19 0.19 -23.06 15.72
CA LYS A 19 1.13 -22.50 16.70
C LYS A 19 2.23 -21.80 15.89
N CYS A 20 1.93 -20.61 15.38
CA CYS A 20 2.91 -19.71 14.78
C CYS A 20 3.79 -19.15 15.90
N GLN A 21 4.73 -19.96 16.41
CA GLN A 21 5.69 -19.51 17.41
C GLN A 21 6.98 -18.93 16.79
N ASN A 22 7.17 -19.00 15.46
CA ASN A 22 8.39 -18.52 14.80
C ASN A 22 8.10 -17.82 13.46
N VAL A 23 7.30 -16.75 13.47
CA VAL A 23 7.30 -15.79 12.35
C VAL A 23 8.34 -14.73 12.69
N GLN A 24 9.41 -14.64 11.90
CA GLN A 24 10.39 -13.57 12.05
C GLN A 24 9.70 -12.23 11.76
N LEU A 25 10.01 -11.18 12.51
CA LEU A 25 9.30 -9.90 12.43
C LEU A 25 9.46 -9.26 11.03
N GLU A 26 10.51 -9.63 10.30
CA GLU A 26 10.77 -9.18 8.93
C GLU A 26 9.81 -9.80 7.89
N ASP A 27 9.31 -11.02 8.12
CA ASP A 27 8.34 -11.69 7.25
C ASP A 27 6.92 -11.08 7.38
N LEU A 28 6.68 -10.35 8.48
CA LEU A 28 5.43 -9.64 8.76
C LEU A 28 5.36 -8.25 8.10
N LYS A 29 6.41 -7.77 7.42
CA LYS A 29 6.33 -6.57 6.55
C LYS A 29 5.62 -6.87 5.24
N ASN A 30 4.54 -7.64 5.31
CA ASN A 30 3.66 -7.91 4.19
C ASN A 30 2.74 -6.68 4.01
N PRO A 31 2.66 -6.09 2.81
CA PRO A 31 1.74 -4.98 2.51
C PRO A 31 0.29 -5.30 2.89
N CYS A 32 -0.11 -6.56 2.77
CA CYS A 32 -1.43 -7.03 3.18
C CYS A 32 -1.67 -6.85 4.68
N LEU A 33 -0.66 -6.98 5.52
CA LEU A 33 -0.80 -6.76 6.96
C LEU A 33 -1.05 -5.29 7.28
N CYS A 34 -0.32 -4.38 6.63
CA CYS A 34 -0.56 -2.94 6.76
C CYS A 34 -1.97 -2.56 6.31
N GLU A 35 -2.44 -3.12 5.19
CA GLU A 35 -3.80 -2.91 4.68
C GLU A 35 -4.87 -3.48 5.65
N LEU A 36 -4.63 -4.65 6.24
CA LEU A 36 -5.50 -5.24 7.27
C LEU A 36 -5.54 -4.39 8.55
N MET A 37 -4.39 -3.89 9.01
CA MET A 37 -4.33 -2.98 10.16
C MET A 37 -5.14 -1.71 9.89
N ALA A 38 -5.00 -1.12 8.70
CA ALA A 38 -5.79 0.05 8.31
C ALA A 38 -7.29 -0.25 8.25
N TRP A 39 -7.67 -1.42 7.71
CA TRP A 39 -9.06 -1.89 7.71
C TRP A 39 -9.61 -2.02 9.13
N HIS A 40 -8.87 -2.66 10.03
CA HIS A 40 -9.26 -2.82 11.43
C HIS A 40 -9.52 -1.49 12.12
N ILE A 41 -8.63 -0.50 11.94
CA ILE A 41 -8.83 0.85 12.48
C ILE A 41 -10.09 1.49 11.86
N ASN A 42 -10.26 1.38 10.54
CA ASN A 42 -11.43 1.93 9.84
C ASN A 42 -12.76 1.34 10.32
N VAL A 43 -12.79 0.04 10.65
CA VAL A 43 -14.00 -0.66 11.11
C VAL A 43 -14.29 -0.39 12.58
N LYS A 44 -13.28 -0.43 13.47
CA LYS A 44 -13.45 -0.17 14.91
C LYS A 44 -14.09 1.19 15.17
N GLU A 45 -13.71 2.21 14.40
CA GLU A 45 -14.27 3.56 14.55
C GLU A 45 -15.70 3.73 13.98
N LYS A 46 -16.16 2.80 13.12
CA LYS A 46 -17.51 2.86 12.52
C LYS A 46 -18.54 2.04 13.29
N LYS A 47 -18.13 1.06 14.09
CA LYS A 47 -19.02 0.16 14.84
C LYS A 47 -18.59 0.07 16.29
N ASN A 48 -19.43 0.54 17.21
CA ASN A 48 -19.16 0.47 18.65
C ASN A 48 -18.94 -0.95 19.22
N LYS A 49 -19.15 -2.05 18.48
CA LYS A 49 -19.00 -3.44 18.99
C LYS A 49 -18.77 -4.49 17.90
N THR A 50 -17.61 -4.50 17.24
CA THR A 50 -17.19 -5.71 16.49
C THR A 50 -15.69 -5.92 16.65
N THR A 51 -15.31 -6.32 17.86
CA THR A 51 -14.00 -6.91 18.11
C THR A 51 -14.02 -8.30 17.47
N ILE A 52 -13.25 -8.50 16.40
CA ILE A 52 -12.80 -9.86 16.06
C ILE A 52 -11.70 -10.14 17.08
N PRO A 53 -11.90 -11.01 18.07
CA PRO A 53 -10.89 -11.24 19.11
C PRO A 53 -9.65 -11.88 18.47
N GLY A 54 -8.46 -11.31 18.68
CA GLY A 54 -7.19 -11.86 18.18
C GLY A 54 -6.23 -10.84 17.56
N LEU A 55 -4.95 -11.24 17.48
CA LEU A 55 -3.69 -10.68 16.92
C LEU A 55 -3.50 -9.16 16.68
N LEU A 56 -4.54 -8.37 16.39
CA LEU A 56 -4.54 -6.96 15.97
C LEU A 56 -5.43 -6.07 16.86
N ASP A 57 -5.55 -6.43 18.13
CA ASP A 57 -6.48 -5.75 19.05
C ASP A 57 -6.09 -4.29 19.36
N ASP A 58 -4.82 -3.91 19.17
CA ASP A 58 -4.32 -2.56 19.47
C ASP A 58 -3.69 -1.83 18.28
N CYS A 59 -4.28 -1.96 17.08
CA CYS A 59 -3.85 -1.16 15.93
C CYS A 59 -4.10 0.33 16.14
N LYS A 60 -3.07 1.17 16.02
CA LYS A 60 -3.15 2.63 16.15
C LYS A 60 -2.30 3.32 15.10
N LEU A 61 -2.84 4.40 14.52
CA LEU A 61 -2.08 5.35 13.71
C LEU A 61 -1.39 6.34 14.66
N GLN A 62 -0.08 6.48 14.54
CA GLN A 62 0.73 7.44 15.28
C GLN A 62 1.24 8.54 14.34
N ILE A 63 1.20 9.78 14.82
CA ILE A 63 1.72 10.96 14.12
C ILE A 63 2.60 11.68 15.12
N SER A 64 3.90 11.74 14.84
CA SER A 64 4.91 12.33 15.74
C SER A 64 5.95 13.07 14.92
N GLU A 65 6.15 14.37 15.16
CA GLU A 65 7.23 15.18 14.57
C GLU A 65 7.43 14.96 13.05
N GLY A 66 6.34 14.85 12.28
CA GLY A 66 6.40 14.64 10.83
C GLY A 66 6.63 13.19 10.37
N ARG A 67 6.82 12.23 11.29
CA ARG A 67 6.72 10.79 11.01
C ARG A 67 5.28 10.32 11.12
N PHE A 68 4.86 9.52 10.15
CA PHE A 68 3.56 8.86 10.12
C PHE A 68 3.80 7.36 10.24
N SER A 69 3.21 6.69 11.23
CA SER A 69 3.34 5.24 11.31
C SER A 69 2.05 4.57 11.77
N ILE A 70 1.86 3.33 11.36
CA ILE A 70 0.80 2.47 11.88
C ILE A 70 1.44 1.37 12.70
N SER A 71 0.97 1.23 13.93
CA SER A 71 1.50 0.31 14.91
C SER A 71 0.44 -0.68 15.37
N ALA A 72 0.85 -1.89 15.73
CA ALA A 72 0.00 -2.89 16.36
C ALA A 72 0.78 -3.66 17.42
N SER A 73 0.15 -3.85 18.59
CA SER A 73 0.66 -4.78 19.61
C SER A 73 0.21 -6.19 19.28
N LEU A 74 1.16 -7.12 19.16
CA LEU A 74 0.89 -8.53 18.97
C LEU A 74 0.79 -9.23 20.33
N SER A 75 0.10 -10.38 20.35
CA SER A 75 -0.11 -11.21 21.55
C SER A 75 1.16 -11.74 22.23
N ASN A 76 2.34 -11.60 21.59
CA ASN A 76 3.65 -11.97 22.11
C ASN A 76 4.48 -10.77 22.60
N SER A 77 3.83 -9.64 22.93
CA SER A 77 4.47 -8.39 23.38
C SER A 77 5.42 -7.74 22.36
N ARG A 78 5.37 -8.16 21.09
CA ARG A 78 6.06 -7.45 20.00
C ARG A 78 5.18 -6.34 19.46
N VAL A 79 5.81 -5.21 19.13
CA VAL A 79 5.15 -4.10 18.45
C VAL A 79 5.57 -4.14 16.99
N LEU A 80 4.60 -4.26 16.10
CA LEU A 80 4.82 -4.00 14.68
C LEU A 80 4.65 -2.50 14.47
N ASP A 81 5.63 -1.84 13.85
CA ASP A 81 5.59 -0.43 13.48
C ASP A 81 5.94 -0.28 11.99
N VAL A 82 5.03 0.31 11.22
CA VAL A 82 5.18 0.48 9.77
C VAL A 82 5.18 1.97 9.46
N ASP A 83 6.29 2.44 8.90
CA ASP A 83 6.46 3.82 8.43
C ASP A 83 5.58 4.07 7.20
N LEU A 84 4.78 5.13 7.27
CA LEU A 84 3.82 5.56 6.24
C LEU A 84 4.31 6.81 5.50
N THR A 85 5.61 7.05 5.51
CA THR A 85 6.27 8.14 4.78
C THR A 85 6.76 7.65 3.42
N CYS A 86 6.45 8.40 2.36
CA CYS A 86 6.96 8.08 1.03
C CYS A 86 8.43 8.46 0.94
N SER A 87 9.31 7.51 0.61
CA SER A 87 10.75 7.77 0.46
C SER A 87 11.15 8.61 -0.76
N ILE A 88 10.22 8.95 -1.65
CA ILE A 88 10.47 9.77 -2.84
C ILE A 88 10.12 11.24 -2.56
N CYS A 89 8.90 11.52 -2.09
CA CYS A 89 8.48 12.89 -1.79
C CYS A 89 8.70 13.31 -0.33
N LEU A 90 9.07 12.38 0.55
CA LEU A 90 9.32 12.59 1.98
C LEU A 90 8.10 13.13 2.76
N GLU A 91 6.90 12.95 2.21
CA GLU A 91 5.61 13.30 2.82
C GLU A 91 4.83 12.02 3.18
N ALA A 92 3.73 12.16 3.93
CA ALA A 92 2.82 11.04 4.20
C ALA A 92 2.33 10.41 2.88
N LEU A 93 2.23 9.08 2.84
CA LEU A 93 1.74 8.36 1.67
C LEU A 93 0.39 8.90 1.18
N PHE A 94 0.32 9.25 -0.10
CA PHE A 94 -0.89 9.71 -0.78
C PHE A 94 -1.27 8.71 -1.88
N ASP A 95 -2.50 8.20 -1.81
CA ASP A 95 -2.94 7.03 -2.58
C ASP A 95 -1.88 5.92 -2.64
N PRO A 96 -1.51 5.35 -1.47
CA PRO A 96 -0.42 4.40 -1.35
C PRO A 96 -0.56 3.20 -2.28
N VAL A 97 0.56 2.85 -2.92
CA VAL A 97 0.75 1.58 -3.61
C VAL A 97 1.90 0.83 -2.98
N SER A 98 1.74 -0.48 -2.87
CA SER A 98 2.84 -1.38 -2.52
C SER A 98 3.33 -2.13 -3.74
N LEU A 99 4.65 -2.19 -3.90
CA LEU A 99 5.31 -3.01 -4.91
C LEU A 99 5.40 -4.46 -4.44
N THR A 100 5.69 -5.40 -5.34
CA THR A 100 5.83 -6.83 -4.96
C THR A 100 7.01 -7.08 -4.02
N CYS A 101 7.96 -6.15 -3.95
CA CYS A 101 9.04 -6.13 -2.95
C CYS A 101 8.64 -5.51 -1.60
N SER A 102 7.34 -5.37 -1.31
CA SER A 102 6.77 -4.82 -0.07
C SER A 102 6.90 -3.30 0.15
N HIS A 103 7.88 -2.63 -0.45
CA HIS A 103 8.02 -1.18 -0.35
C HIS A 103 6.80 -0.40 -0.86
N MET A 104 6.42 0.63 -0.10
CA MET A 104 5.26 1.48 -0.37
C MET A 104 5.68 2.89 -0.82
N PHE A 105 4.92 3.45 -1.76
CA PHE A 105 5.12 4.79 -2.30
C PHE A 105 3.76 5.42 -2.61
N CYS A 106 3.72 6.75 -2.80
CA CYS A 106 2.54 7.40 -3.39
C CYS A 106 2.35 6.90 -4.83
N TYR A 107 1.11 6.82 -5.32
CA TYR A 107 0.83 6.36 -6.69
C TYR A 107 1.65 7.11 -7.76
N MET A 108 1.65 8.46 -7.72
CA MET A 108 2.41 9.27 -8.69
C MET A 108 3.92 9.06 -8.57
N CYS A 109 4.43 8.99 -7.34
CA CYS A 109 5.85 8.75 -7.10
C CYS A 109 6.29 7.38 -7.63
N ALA A 110 5.43 6.37 -7.49
CA ALA A 110 5.70 5.03 -7.99
C ALA A 110 5.64 4.96 -9.53
N CYS A 111 4.71 5.66 -10.18
CA CYS A 111 4.69 5.81 -11.65
C CYS A 111 5.99 6.48 -12.15
N SER A 112 6.38 7.60 -11.52
CA SER A 112 7.63 8.30 -11.86
C SER A 112 8.87 7.41 -11.69
N ALA A 113 8.96 6.68 -10.58
CA ALA A 113 10.05 5.72 -10.34
C ALA A 113 10.05 4.53 -11.33
N GLY A 114 8.89 4.14 -11.83
CA GLY A 114 8.73 3.15 -12.89
C GLY A 114 8.99 3.68 -14.30
N SER A 115 9.25 4.99 -14.44
CA SER A 115 9.38 5.71 -15.71
C SER A 115 8.14 5.56 -16.60
N VAL A 116 6.95 5.63 -16.00
CA VAL A 116 5.66 5.56 -16.70
C VAL A 116 4.77 6.73 -16.33
N SER A 117 3.90 7.10 -17.26
CA SER A 117 2.89 8.13 -17.00
C SER A 117 1.83 7.62 -16.00
N THR A 118 1.15 8.55 -15.33
CA THR A 118 -0.01 8.18 -14.49
C THR A 118 -1.19 7.65 -15.31
N ILE A 119 -1.19 7.89 -16.63
CA ILE A 119 -2.22 7.50 -17.61
C ILE A 119 -2.06 6.03 -18.00
N ASP A 120 -0.84 5.63 -18.39
CA ASP A 120 -0.50 4.23 -18.65
C ASP A 120 -0.61 3.40 -17.38
N GLY A 121 -0.27 4.03 -16.26
CA GLY A 121 -0.34 3.46 -14.93
C GLY A 121 0.88 2.61 -14.59
N ILE A 122 1.10 2.44 -13.29
CA ILE A 122 2.30 1.82 -12.72
C ILE A 122 2.63 0.42 -13.28
N LYS A 123 1.62 -0.34 -13.69
CA LYS A 123 1.80 -1.72 -14.18
C LYS A 123 2.40 -1.77 -15.58
N ALA A 124 2.40 -0.66 -16.32
CA ALA A 124 3.06 -0.54 -17.62
C ALA A 124 4.59 -0.38 -17.50
N ALA A 125 5.13 -0.26 -16.29
CA ALA A 125 6.57 -0.08 -16.08
C ALA A 125 7.38 -1.25 -16.64
N ASP A 126 8.51 -0.93 -17.27
CA ASP A 126 9.41 -1.92 -17.83
C ASP A 126 9.91 -2.87 -16.74
N SER A 127 10.05 -4.15 -17.08
CA SER A 127 10.55 -5.19 -16.17
C SER A 127 11.93 -4.88 -15.58
N LYS A 128 12.75 -4.04 -16.25
CA LYS A 128 14.06 -3.59 -15.81
C LYS A 128 13.99 -2.44 -14.80
N SER A 129 12.86 -1.75 -14.68
CA SER A 129 12.65 -0.70 -13.68
C SER A 129 12.84 -1.26 -12.28
N LYS A 130 13.61 -0.53 -11.45
CA LYS A 130 14.06 -0.99 -10.13
C LYS A 130 13.35 -0.24 -9.01
N CYS A 131 13.04 -0.93 -7.92
CA CYS A 131 12.59 -0.30 -6.69
C CYS A 131 13.64 0.74 -6.21
N PRO A 132 13.26 1.99 -5.90
CA PRO A 132 14.20 2.98 -5.36
C PRO A 132 14.86 2.59 -4.04
N LEU A 133 14.17 1.77 -3.22
CA LEU A 133 14.64 1.38 -1.89
C LEU A 133 15.53 0.12 -1.94
N CYS A 134 15.05 -0.96 -2.55
CA CYS A 134 15.77 -2.25 -2.55
C CYS A 134 16.42 -2.65 -3.86
N ARG A 135 16.29 -1.82 -4.91
CA ARG A 135 16.88 -2.02 -6.24
C ARG A 135 16.47 -3.31 -6.98
N LYS A 136 15.52 -4.09 -6.45
CA LYS A 136 14.91 -5.24 -7.13
C LYS A 136 14.16 -4.77 -8.38
N ASN A 137 14.33 -5.50 -9.48
CA ASN A 137 13.65 -5.29 -10.76
C ASN A 137 12.32 -6.07 -10.81
N GLY A 138 11.47 -5.76 -11.80
CA GLY A 138 10.21 -6.47 -12.02
C GLY A 138 9.16 -6.29 -10.91
N VAL A 139 9.35 -5.30 -10.03
CA VAL A 139 8.51 -5.15 -8.83
C VAL A 139 7.22 -4.34 -9.04
N PHE A 140 7.11 -3.65 -10.17
CA PHE A 140 6.02 -2.71 -10.47
C PHE A 140 4.79 -3.38 -11.10
N SER A 141 4.97 -4.46 -11.88
CA SER A 141 3.88 -5.14 -12.59
C SER A 141 2.81 -5.71 -11.66
N GLY A 142 3.22 -6.18 -10.48
CA GLY A 142 2.34 -6.69 -9.42
C GLY A 142 1.98 -5.65 -8.37
N ALA A 143 2.15 -4.35 -8.61
CA ALA A 143 1.84 -3.34 -7.62
C ALA A 143 0.35 -3.35 -7.22
N MET A 144 0.10 -3.21 -5.92
CA MET A 144 -1.23 -3.26 -5.30
C MET A 144 -1.56 -1.92 -4.64
N ARG A 145 -2.77 -1.40 -4.90
CA ARG A 145 -3.28 -0.20 -4.20
C ARG A 145 -3.68 -0.56 -2.78
N MET A 146 -3.28 0.27 -1.82
CA MET A 146 -3.61 0.13 -0.40
C MET A 146 -4.83 1.02 -0.09
N SER A 147 -6.01 0.51 -0.42
CA SER A 147 -7.30 1.21 -0.35
C SER A 147 -7.71 1.59 1.07
N GLN A 148 -7.55 0.68 2.02
CA GLN A 148 -7.93 0.88 3.42
C GLN A 148 -6.95 1.84 4.08
N LEU A 149 -5.67 1.73 3.74
CA LEU A 149 -4.67 2.70 4.16
C LEU A 149 -4.96 4.10 3.59
N SER A 150 -5.31 4.23 2.30
CA SER A 150 -5.72 5.50 1.69
C SER A 150 -6.93 6.12 2.43
N ILE A 151 -7.97 5.31 2.70
CA ILE A 151 -9.14 5.77 3.47
C ILE A 151 -8.75 6.23 4.88
N LEU A 152 -7.88 5.47 5.56
CA LEU A 152 -7.44 5.80 6.91
C LEU A 152 -6.68 7.14 6.91
N LEU A 153 -5.69 7.29 6.02
CA LEU A 153 -4.88 8.50 5.92
C LEU A 153 -5.71 9.73 5.57
N ARG A 154 -6.64 9.61 4.60
CA ARG A 154 -7.59 10.68 4.27
C ARG A 154 -8.42 11.14 5.48
N ARG A 155 -8.85 10.20 6.33
CA ARG A 155 -9.67 10.51 7.51
C ARG A 155 -8.86 11.12 8.65
N LYS A 156 -7.61 10.69 8.81
CA LYS A 156 -6.75 11.10 9.92
C LYS A 156 -5.92 12.35 9.63
N LEU A 157 -5.74 12.69 8.35
CA LEU A 157 -4.98 13.84 7.88
C LEU A 157 -5.78 14.66 6.85
N PRO A 158 -6.99 15.16 7.19
CA PRO A 158 -7.90 15.72 6.18
C PRO A 158 -7.36 16.96 5.48
N GLU A 159 -6.74 17.89 6.22
CA GLU A 159 -6.19 19.14 5.65
C GLU A 159 -5.04 18.86 4.68
N TYR A 160 -4.04 18.08 5.13
CA TYR A 160 -2.93 17.63 4.28
C TYR A 160 -3.45 16.88 3.06
N TRP A 161 -4.42 15.99 3.24
CA TRP A 161 -4.93 15.16 2.15
C TRP A 161 -5.65 16.00 1.09
N ASP A 162 -6.44 17.00 1.49
CA ASP A 162 -7.15 17.85 0.55
C ASP A 162 -6.18 18.79 -0.19
N GLU A 163 -5.19 19.36 0.49
CA GLU A 163 -4.14 20.16 -0.14
C GLU A 163 -3.33 19.34 -1.14
N ARG A 164 -2.87 18.14 -0.73
CA ARG A 164 -2.14 17.22 -1.59
C ARG A 164 -2.96 16.78 -2.80
N ARG A 165 -4.27 16.52 -2.61
CA ARG A 165 -5.19 16.14 -3.71
C ARG A 165 -5.29 17.25 -4.75
N GLN A 166 -5.39 18.52 -4.33
CA GLN A 166 -5.45 19.65 -5.26
C GLN A 166 -4.15 19.79 -6.07
N LYS A 167 -3.00 19.71 -5.37
CA LYS A 167 -1.67 19.75 -6.00
C LYS A 167 -1.50 18.65 -7.03
N GLU A 168 -1.79 17.40 -6.66
CA GLU A 168 -1.63 16.28 -7.58
C GLU A 168 -2.68 16.25 -8.69
N ARG A 169 -3.89 16.79 -8.48
CA ARG A 169 -4.88 16.95 -9.56
C ARG A 169 -4.36 17.89 -10.65
N LYS A 170 -3.78 19.02 -10.25
CA LYS A 170 -3.17 19.96 -11.20
C LYS A 170 -2.02 19.29 -11.96
N ALA A 171 -1.14 18.59 -11.25
CA ALA A 171 -0.02 17.87 -11.87
C ALA A 171 -0.48 16.80 -12.89
N ARG A 172 -1.49 15.99 -12.55
CA ARG A 172 -2.05 14.97 -13.47
C ARG A 172 -2.69 15.59 -14.71
N LEU A 173 -3.31 16.76 -14.60
CA LEU A 173 -3.89 17.45 -15.75
C LEU A 173 -2.82 17.97 -16.71
N GLU A 174 -1.74 18.55 -16.17
CA GLU A 174 -0.60 18.98 -17.01
C GLU A 174 0.10 17.78 -17.64
N GLU A 175 0.36 16.71 -16.89
CA GLU A 175 0.93 15.46 -17.42
C GLU A 175 0.06 14.87 -18.54
N ALA A 176 -1.26 14.84 -18.36
CA ALA A 176 -2.19 14.37 -19.38
C ALA A 176 -2.17 15.21 -20.64
N LYS A 177 -2.09 16.54 -20.50
CA LYS A 177 -1.96 17.44 -21.63
C LYS A 177 -0.68 17.17 -22.41
N GLU A 178 0.46 17.05 -21.73
CA GLU A 178 1.76 16.74 -22.35
C GLU A 178 1.75 15.37 -23.03
N TYR A 179 1.21 14.35 -22.35
CA TYR A 179 1.08 12.99 -22.86
C TYR A 179 0.30 12.97 -24.18
N TRP A 180 -0.90 13.57 -24.22
CA TRP A 180 -1.71 13.58 -25.43
C TRP A 180 -1.12 14.46 -26.53
N GLN A 181 -0.43 15.55 -26.20
CA GLN A 181 0.28 16.35 -27.18
C GLN A 181 1.40 15.57 -27.87
N LEU A 182 2.18 14.79 -27.11
CA LEU A 182 3.21 13.91 -27.66
C LEU A 182 2.61 12.83 -28.55
N GLN A 183 1.52 12.19 -28.12
CA GLN A 183 0.82 11.20 -28.94
C GLN A 183 0.28 11.80 -30.24
N CYS A 184 -0.29 13.01 -30.20
CA CYS A 184 -0.75 13.71 -31.40
C CYS A 184 0.41 14.04 -32.36
N ARG A 185 1.55 14.51 -31.85
CA ARG A 185 2.73 14.80 -32.67
C ARG A 185 3.27 13.56 -33.36
N ALA A 186 3.40 12.47 -32.61
CA ALA A 186 3.83 11.18 -33.15
C ALA A 186 2.85 10.66 -34.22
N PHE A 187 1.55 10.87 -34.03
CA PHE A 187 0.53 10.47 -35.02
C PHE A 187 0.58 11.33 -36.30
N VAL A 188 0.81 12.64 -36.19
CA VAL A 188 0.84 13.57 -37.33
C VAL A 188 2.22 13.61 -38.01
N GLY A 189 3.25 12.97 -37.43
CA GLY A 189 4.60 12.91 -38.00
C GLY A 189 5.36 14.23 -37.93
N ILE A 190 5.06 15.05 -36.93
CA ILE A 190 5.78 16.31 -36.67
C ILE A 190 6.70 16.06 -35.48
N ASP A 191 7.98 15.78 -35.77
CA ASP A 191 9.06 15.69 -34.77
C ASP A 191 9.46 17.08 -34.24
#